data_AF-A0A7J3NNP2-F1
#
_entry.id   AF-A0A7J3NNP2-F1
#
_cell.length_a   1.000
_cell.length_b   1.000
_cell.length_c   1.000
_cell.angle_alpha   90.00
_cell.angle_beta   90.00
_cell.angle_gamma   90.00
#
_symmetry.space_group_name_H-M   'P 1'
#
loop_
_entity.id
_entity.type
_entity.pdbx_description
1 polymer ?
#
loop_
_entity_poly.entity_id
_entity_poly.type
_entity_poly.pdbx_seq_one_letter_code
_entity_poly.pdbx_strand_id
1 'polypeptide(L)'
;MNDEKWFLGREEPMEVIEEINSVNTLLKEICGRVESVNHKVAEITYILASRDREIEEKNAEINRLSSILKTKEEELNKIKSDIERLQKELEITRENLAKTERTLEATKETVTAKDEELAKVLKERNKLEEELKSIREQLSRISKMYREMTKEKEEIEDVRRLLSIYITLLEDVFGGQPHAKVLYLLHGAKNVMKRKEITEAAGFQPAVILKSIHDLANAKLVEYNLESEEVRLIRRIY
;
A
#
# COMPACT_ATOMS: atom_id res chain seq x y z
N MET A 1 -103.46 -137.38 -2.64
CA MET A 1 -102.10 -137.45 -2.09
C MET A 1 -101.21 -136.96 -3.22
N ASN A 2 -101.11 -135.65 -3.41
CA ASN A 2 -100.32 -134.70 -2.60
C ASN A 2 -98.83 -135.05 -2.66
N ASP A 3 -98.01 -134.03 -2.95
CA ASP A 3 -96.55 -134.00 -2.87
C ASP A 3 -95.87 -134.62 -4.11
N GLU A 4 -95.07 -133.93 -4.94
CA GLU A 4 -94.36 -132.66 -4.82
C GLU A 4 -94.19 -132.04 -6.22
N LYS A 5 -94.83 -130.88 -6.42
CA LYS A 5 -94.58 -129.98 -7.55
C LYS A 5 -93.55 -128.94 -7.09
N TRP A 6 -92.32 -129.35 -6.80
CA TRP A 6 -91.29 -128.47 -6.18
C TRP A 6 -89.92 -128.45 -6.88
N PHE A 7 -89.77 -129.02 -8.08
CA PHE A 7 -88.45 -129.16 -8.72
C PHE A 7 -88.21 -128.30 -9.98
N LEU A 8 -88.99 -127.25 -10.23
CA LEU A 8 -88.76 -126.32 -11.36
C LEU A 8 -88.22 -124.94 -10.95
N GLY A 9 -87.66 -124.78 -9.74
CA GLY A 9 -87.18 -123.49 -9.22
C GLY A 9 -85.72 -123.45 -8.75
N ARG A 10 -84.84 -124.37 -9.22
CA ARG A 10 -83.43 -124.41 -8.78
C ARG A 10 -82.44 -123.65 -9.68
N GLU A 11 -82.83 -123.22 -10.89
CA GLU A 11 -81.95 -122.43 -11.78
C GLU A 11 -81.94 -120.93 -11.41
N GLU A 12 -83.10 -120.34 -11.12
CA GLU A 12 -83.23 -118.94 -10.67
C GLU A 12 -82.35 -118.57 -9.43
N PRO A 13 -82.27 -119.37 -8.34
CA PRO A 13 -81.42 -119.03 -7.21
C PRO A 13 -79.91 -119.16 -7.51
N MET A 14 -79.51 -119.93 -8.52
CA MET A 14 -78.10 -120.10 -8.88
C MET A 14 -77.59 -118.91 -9.70
N GLU A 15 -78.40 -118.39 -10.61
CA GLU A 15 -78.13 -117.16 -11.39
C GLU A 15 -77.97 -115.94 -10.46
N VAL A 16 -78.87 -115.78 -9.47
CA VAL A 16 -78.77 -114.71 -8.46
C VAL A 16 -77.49 -114.81 -7.63
N ILE A 17 -77.01 -116.03 -7.31
CA ILE A 17 -75.75 -116.23 -6.58
C ILE A 17 -74.54 -115.81 -7.44
N GLU A 18 -74.54 -116.09 -8.74
CA GLU A 18 -73.49 -115.65 -9.66
C GLU A 18 -73.43 -114.13 -9.79
N GLU A 19 -74.58 -113.47 -9.91
CA GLU A 19 -74.67 -112.01 -9.90
C GLU A 19 -74.16 -111.39 -8.59
N ILE A 20 -74.54 -111.96 -7.44
CA ILE A 20 -74.04 -111.54 -6.12
C ILE A 20 -72.52 -111.66 -6.05
N ASN A 21 -71.95 -112.75 -6.57
CA ASN A 21 -70.50 -112.95 -6.59
C ASN A 21 -69.80 -111.92 -7.49
N SER A 22 -70.37 -111.63 -8.67
CA SER A 22 -69.88 -110.58 -9.56
C SER A 22 -69.91 -109.21 -8.89
N VAL A 23 -71.04 -108.83 -8.26
CA VAL A 23 -71.17 -107.59 -7.49
C VAL A 23 -70.14 -107.53 -6.36
N ASN A 24 -69.90 -108.62 -5.64
CA ASN A 24 -68.89 -108.68 -4.59
C ASN A 24 -67.46 -108.47 -5.12
N THR A 25 -67.14 -108.99 -6.31
CA THR A 25 -65.83 -108.74 -6.95
C THR A 25 -65.67 -107.27 -7.33
N LEU A 26 -66.68 -106.67 -7.95
CA LEU A 26 -66.69 -105.24 -8.29
C LEU A 26 -66.59 -104.35 -7.04
N LEU A 27 -67.27 -104.72 -5.95
CA LEU A 27 -67.20 -103.99 -4.69
C LEU A 27 -65.77 -103.99 -4.12
N LYS A 28 -65.08 -105.13 -4.16
CA LYS A 28 -63.67 -105.22 -3.73
C LYS A 28 -62.75 -104.34 -4.57
N GLU A 29 -62.93 -104.34 -5.89
CA GLU A 29 -62.16 -103.48 -6.80
C GLU A 29 -62.40 -101.99 -6.51
N ILE A 30 -63.67 -101.61 -6.30
CA ILE A 30 -64.05 -100.24 -5.92
C ILE A 30 -63.41 -99.85 -4.60
N CYS A 31 -63.44 -100.72 -3.58
CA CYS A 31 -62.78 -100.48 -2.29
C CYS A 31 -61.28 -100.20 -2.46
N GLY A 32 -60.56 -101.04 -3.23
CA GLY A 32 -59.13 -100.83 -3.48
C GLY A 32 -58.85 -99.52 -4.23
N ARG A 33 -59.72 -99.15 -5.18
CA ARG A 33 -59.61 -97.84 -5.88
C ARG A 33 -59.83 -96.67 -4.93
N VAL A 34 -60.81 -96.76 -4.02
CA VAL A 34 -61.08 -95.72 -3.01
C VAL A 34 -59.91 -95.55 -2.07
N GLU A 35 -59.29 -96.63 -1.61
CA GLU A 35 -58.08 -96.59 -0.77
C GLU A 35 -56.91 -95.93 -1.50
N SER A 36 -56.68 -96.28 -2.77
CA SER A 36 -55.65 -95.66 -3.60
C SER A 36 -55.88 -94.16 -3.80
N VAL A 37 -57.13 -93.75 -4.05
CA VAL A 37 -57.50 -92.33 -4.16
C VAL A 37 -57.28 -91.60 -2.84
N ASN A 38 -57.68 -92.19 -1.72
CA ASN A 38 -57.47 -91.59 -0.40
C ASN A 38 -55.99 -91.36 -0.09
N HIS A 39 -55.11 -92.30 -0.46
CA HIS A 39 -53.67 -92.11 -0.33
C HIS A 39 -53.15 -90.92 -1.14
N LYS A 40 -53.57 -90.81 -2.41
CA LYS A 40 -53.21 -89.67 -3.28
C LYS A 40 -53.74 -88.35 -2.74
N VAL A 41 -54.95 -88.31 -2.20
CA VAL A 41 -55.53 -87.11 -1.59
C VAL A 41 -54.71 -86.67 -0.38
N ALA A 42 -54.28 -87.60 0.47
CA ALA A 42 -53.42 -87.28 1.62
C ALA A 42 -52.05 -86.72 1.20
N GLU A 43 -51.44 -87.31 0.17
CA GLU A 43 -50.17 -86.82 -0.40
C GLU A 43 -50.32 -85.40 -0.98
N ILE A 44 -51.36 -85.16 -1.79
CA ILE A 44 -51.66 -83.83 -2.36
C ILE A 44 -51.88 -82.82 -1.24
N THR A 45 -52.60 -83.20 -0.17
CA THR A 45 -52.85 -82.32 0.98
C THR A 45 -51.55 -81.91 1.67
N TYR A 46 -50.62 -82.87 1.84
CA TYR A 46 -49.30 -82.58 2.41
C TYR A 46 -48.48 -81.64 1.52
N ILE A 47 -48.46 -81.88 0.21
CA ILE A 47 -47.74 -81.04 -0.76
C ILE A 47 -48.30 -79.62 -0.76
N LEU A 48 -49.63 -79.45 -0.75
CA LEU A 48 -50.28 -78.13 -0.69
C LEU A 48 -49.86 -77.37 0.58
N ALA A 49 -49.93 -78.02 1.75
CA ALA A 49 -49.50 -77.38 2.99
C ALA A 49 -48.02 -76.98 2.98
N SER A 50 -47.15 -77.77 2.33
CA SER A 50 -45.75 -77.40 2.16
C SER A 50 -45.58 -76.20 1.24
N ARG A 51 -46.36 -76.10 0.16
CA ARG A 51 -46.29 -74.99 -0.79
C ARG A 51 -46.87 -73.71 -0.21
N ASP A 52 -47.92 -73.79 0.59
CA ASP A 52 -48.50 -72.63 1.28
C ASP A 52 -47.46 -71.97 2.20
N ARG A 53 -46.69 -72.77 2.95
CA ARG A 53 -45.57 -72.24 3.77
C ARG A 53 -44.50 -71.55 2.93
N GLU A 54 -44.11 -72.14 1.80
CA GLU A 54 -43.12 -71.53 0.91
C GLU A 54 -43.63 -70.20 0.33
N ILE A 55 -44.92 -70.10 0.02
CA ILE A 55 -45.56 -68.85 -0.43
C ILE A 55 -45.53 -67.80 0.68
N GLU A 56 -45.85 -68.17 1.92
CA GLU A 56 -45.77 -67.26 3.07
C GLU A 56 -44.35 -66.72 3.29
N GLU A 57 -43.33 -67.59 3.23
CA GLU A 57 -41.92 -67.19 3.34
C GLU A 57 -41.50 -66.23 2.23
N LYS A 58 -41.85 -66.54 0.97
CA LYS A 58 -41.56 -65.66 -0.16
C LYS A 58 -42.27 -64.31 -0.05
N ASN A 59 -43.52 -64.30 0.42
CA ASN A 59 -44.27 -63.06 0.65
C ASN A 59 -43.64 -62.20 1.74
N ALA A 60 -43.15 -62.81 2.82
CA ALA A 60 -42.41 -62.09 3.86
C ALA A 60 -41.13 -61.45 3.31
N GLU A 61 -40.39 -62.17 2.45
CA GLU A 61 -39.18 -61.64 1.82
C GLU A 61 -39.48 -60.51 0.84
N ILE A 62 -40.54 -60.63 0.04
CA ILE A 62 -41.01 -59.55 -0.85
C ILE A 62 -41.31 -58.27 -0.05
N ASN A 63 -42.02 -58.39 1.08
CA ASN A 63 -42.33 -57.24 1.93
C ASN A 63 -41.08 -56.60 2.53
N ARG A 64 -40.10 -57.41 2.93
CA ARG A 64 -38.80 -56.95 3.43
C ARG A 64 -38.04 -56.19 2.35
N LEU A 65 -37.91 -56.77 1.16
CA LEU A 65 -37.21 -56.14 0.03
C LEU A 65 -37.90 -54.85 -0.41
N SER A 66 -39.23 -54.83 -0.44
CA SER A 66 -40.00 -53.61 -0.74
C SER A 66 -39.73 -52.50 0.26
N SER A 67 -39.58 -52.84 1.55
CA SER A 67 -39.27 -51.86 2.60
C SER A 67 -37.85 -51.29 2.43
N ILE A 68 -36.88 -52.15 2.13
CA ILE A 68 -35.48 -51.73 1.86
C ILE A 68 -35.40 -50.86 0.61
N LEU A 69 -36.15 -51.20 -0.44
CA LEU A 69 -36.16 -50.42 -1.67
C LEU A 69 -36.67 -48.99 -1.42
N LYS A 70 -37.75 -48.86 -0.65
CA LYS A 70 -38.29 -47.56 -0.26
C LYS A 70 -37.29 -46.71 0.53
N THR A 71 -36.60 -47.30 1.51
CA THR A 71 -35.60 -46.54 2.28
C THR A 71 -34.42 -46.11 1.41
N LYS A 72 -34.00 -46.95 0.47
CA LYS A 72 -32.93 -46.61 -0.49
C LYS A 72 -33.35 -45.50 -1.45
N GLU A 73 -34.60 -45.47 -1.89
CA GLU A 73 -35.14 -44.37 -2.69
C GLU A 73 -35.15 -43.04 -1.92
N GLU A 74 -35.54 -43.06 -0.64
CA GLU A 74 -35.49 -41.88 0.24
C GLU A 74 -34.06 -41.37 0.42
N GLU A 75 -33.10 -42.27 0.68
CA GLU A 75 -31.66 -41.94 0.76
C GLU A 75 -31.14 -41.34 -0.55
N LEU A 76 -31.51 -41.90 -1.70
CA LEU A 76 -31.10 -41.41 -3.02
C LEU A 76 -31.64 -40.01 -3.28
N ASN A 77 -32.91 -39.76 -2.98
CA ASN A 77 -33.50 -38.44 -3.10
C ASN A 77 -32.81 -37.40 -2.21
N LYS A 78 -32.43 -37.79 -0.98
CA LYS A 78 -31.67 -36.92 -0.09
C LYS A 78 -30.30 -36.59 -0.67
N ILE A 79 -29.54 -37.59 -1.13
CA ILE A 79 -28.23 -37.40 -1.76
C ILE A 79 -28.34 -36.49 -2.98
N LYS A 80 -29.38 -36.68 -3.81
CA LYS A 80 -29.62 -35.82 -4.98
C LYS A 80 -29.84 -34.36 -4.57
N SER A 81 -30.64 -34.11 -3.55
CA SER A 81 -30.87 -32.75 -3.03
C SER A 81 -29.58 -32.11 -2.47
N ASP A 82 -28.73 -32.91 -1.81
CA ASP A 82 -27.45 -32.44 -1.29
C ASP A 82 -26.47 -32.11 -2.43
N ILE A 83 -26.44 -32.91 -3.50
CA ILE A 83 -25.63 -32.64 -4.69
C ILE A 83 -26.07 -31.31 -5.33
N GLU A 84 -27.37 -31.09 -5.52
CA GLU A 84 -27.89 -29.84 -6.10
C GLU A 84 -27.54 -28.61 -5.23
N ARG A 85 -27.58 -28.75 -3.91
CA ARG A 85 -27.17 -27.70 -2.96
C ARG A 85 -25.68 -27.41 -3.07
N LEU A 86 -24.83 -28.44 -3.02
CA LEU A 86 -23.37 -28.29 -3.13
C LEU A 86 -22.96 -27.68 -4.48
N GLN A 87 -23.65 -28.02 -5.56
CA GLN A 87 -23.41 -27.40 -6.88
C GLN A 87 -23.67 -25.89 -6.85
N LYS A 88 -24.76 -25.44 -6.20
CA LYS A 88 -25.06 -24.01 -6.05
C LYS A 88 -24.01 -23.29 -5.19
N GLU A 89 -23.61 -23.89 -4.08
CA GLU A 89 -22.55 -23.33 -3.22
C GLU A 89 -21.21 -23.22 -3.97
N LEU A 90 -20.89 -24.21 -4.79
CA LEU A 90 -19.69 -24.23 -5.61
C LEU A 90 -19.71 -23.13 -6.70
N GLU A 91 -20.87 -22.85 -7.29
CA GLU A 91 -21.02 -21.75 -8.25
C GLU A 91 -20.85 -20.38 -7.58
N ILE A 92 -21.48 -20.17 -6.42
CA ILE A 92 -21.36 -18.92 -5.65
C ILE A 92 -19.90 -18.67 -5.24
N THR A 93 -19.19 -19.72 -4.81
CA THR A 93 -17.77 -19.59 -4.43
C THR A 93 -16.89 -19.28 -5.63
N ARG A 94 -17.15 -19.85 -6.81
CA ARG A 94 -16.47 -19.48 -8.06
C ARG A 94 -16.71 -18.03 -8.45
N GLU A 95 -17.95 -17.55 -8.37
CA GLU A 95 -18.27 -16.15 -8.66
C GLU A 95 -17.55 -15.19 -7.72
N ASN A 96 -17.51 -15.52 -6.42
CA ASN A 96 -16.81 -14.71 -5.43
C ASN A 96 -15.30 -14.72 -5.66
N LEU A 97 -14.72 -15.87 -6.01
CA LEU A 97 -13.31 -15.96 -6.38
C LEU A 97 -12.99 -15.04 -7.56
N ALA A 98 -13.79 -15.10 -8.64
CA ALA A 98 -13.61 -14.24 -9.80
C ALA A 98 -13.73 -12.74 -9.46
N LYS A 99 -14.64 -12.38 -8.53
CA LYS A 99 -14.73 -10.99 -8.02
C LYS A 99 -13.48 -10.60 -7.26
N THR A 100 -12.97 -11.46 -6.38
CA THR A 100 -11.75 -11.18 -5.60
C THR A 100 -10.51 -11.04 -6.48
N GLU A 101 -10.38 -11.86 -7.53
CA GLU A 101 -9.30 -11.76 -8.50
C GLU A 101 -9.32 -10.43 -9.25
N ARG A 102 -10.50 -9.96 -9.69
CA ARG A 102 -10.64 -8.64 -10.32
C ARG A 102 -10.24 -7.50 -9.38
N THR A 103 -10.67 -7.56 -8.11
CA THR A 103 -10.28 -6.54 -7.12
C THR A 103 -8.79 -6.59 -6.78
N LEU A 104 -8.19 -7.78 -6.80
CA LEU A 104 -6.75 -7.94 -6.60
C LEU A 104 -5.96 -7.31 -7.75
N GLU A 105 -6.41 -7.50 -8.99
CA GLU A 105 -5.73 -6.91 -10.14
C GLU A 105 -5.87 -5.38 -10.15
N ALA A 106 -7.07 -4.87 -9.87
CA ALA A 106 -7.28 -3.42 -9.74
C ALA A 106 -6.41 -2.82 -8.62
N THR A 107 -6.27 -3.48 -7.47
CA THR A 107 -5.42 -2.97 -6.38
C THR A 107 -3.94 -3.00 -6.77
N LYS A 108 -3.45 -4.04 -7.44
CA LYS A 108 -2.07 -4.05 -7.98
C LYS A 108 -1.81 -2.89 -8.93
N GLU A 109 -2.70 -2.63 -9.88
CA GLU A 109 -2.59 -1.49 -10.80
C GLU A 109 -2.48 -0.17 -10.02
N THR A 110 -3.33 0.02 -9.00
CA THR A 110 -3.25 1.24 -8.18
C THR A 110 -1.96 1.36 -7.38
N VAL A 111 -1.42 0.23 -6.88
CA VAL A 111 -0.13 0.21 -6.17
C VAL A 111 1.00 0.61 -7.12
N THR A 112 1.04 0.03 -8.32
CA THR A 112 2.06 0.38 -9.31
C THR A 112 2.01 1.86 -9.70
N ALA A 113 0.81 2.43 -9.89
CA ALA A 113 0.65 3.85 -10.16
C ALA A 113 1.13 4.72 -8.99
N LYS A 114 0.87 4.30 -7.74
CA LYS A 114 1.33 5.01 -6.55
C LYS A 114 2.85 4.94 -6.37
N ASP A 115 3.47 3.80 -6.69
CA ASP A 115 4.93 3.66 -6.68
C ASP A 115 5.60 4.60 -7.70
N GLU A 116 5.01 4.74 -8.89
CA GLU A 116 5.48 5.70 -9.89
C GLU A 116 5.34 7.16 -9.43
N GLU A 117 4.21 7.52 -8.82
CA GLU A 117 4.02 8.84 -8.22
C GLU A 117 5.05 9.10 -7.11
N LEU A 118 5.30 8.13 -6.25
CA LEU A 118 6.25 8.23 -5.15
C LEU A 118 7.68 8.41 -5.68
N ALA A 119 8.05 7.70 -6.75
CA ALA A 119 9.34 7.90 -7.42
C ALA A 119 9.50 9.32 -8.00
N LYS A 120 8.43 9.93 -8.53
CA LYS A 120 8.46 11.32 -9.00
C LYS A 120 8.67 12.30 -7.84
N VAL A 121 7.89 12.14 -6.76
CA VAL A 121 8.00 12.99 -5.57
C VAL A 121 9.38 12.89 -4.93
N LEU A 122 9.97 11.69 -4.85
CA LEU A 122 11.34 11.52 -4.34
C LEU A 122 12.39 12.27 -5.18
N LYS A 123 12.25 12.25 -6.51
CA LYS A 123 13.13 13.02 -7.39
C LYS A 123 12.99 14.53 -7.16
N GLU A 124 11.77 15.02 -7.01
CA GLU A 124 11.52 16.44 -6.71
C GLU A 124 12.08 16.84 -5.34
N ARG A 125 11.87 16.02 -4.31
CA ARG A 125 12.44 16.23 -2.98
C ARG A 125 13.96 16.35 -3.01
N ASN A 126 14.64 15.47 -3.74
CA ASN A 126 16.10 15.50 -3.86
C ASN A 126 16.59 16.77 -4.55
N LYS A 127 15.91 17.22 -5.63
CA LYS A 127 16.26 18.49 -6.30
C LYS A 127 16.11 19.68 -5.36
N LEU A 128 15.00 19.75 -4.62
CA LEU A 128 14.79 20.82 -3.64
C LEU A 128 15.82 20.80 -2.52
N GLU A 129 16.26 19.61 -2.10
CA GLU A 129 17.31 19.44 -1.10
C GLU A 129 18.67 19.97 -1.61
N GLU A 130 19.00 19.73 -2.87
CA GLU A 130 20.18 20.30 -3.53
C GLU A 130 20.09 21.84 -3.64
N GLU A 131 18.93 22.36 -4.04
CA GLU A 131 18.68 23.81 -4.11
C GLU A 131 18.83 24.48 -2.74
N LEU A 132 18.26 23.88 -1.69
CA LEU A 132 18.41 24.37 -0.31
C LEU A 132 19.86 24.38 0.15
N LYS A 133 20.64 23.34 -0.18
CA LYS A 133 22.06 23.29 0.12
C LYS A 133 22.82 24.43 -0.57
N SER A 134 22.54 24.66 -1.86
CA SER A 134 23.13 25.76 -2.63
C SER A 134 22.80 27.12 -2.03
N ILE A 135 21.54 27.37 -1.69
CA ILE A 135 21.09 28.62 -1.04
C ILE A 135 21.81 28.80 0.30
N ARG A 136 21.97 27.73 1.08
CA ARG A 136 22.69 27.77 2.37
C ARG A 136 24.16 28.17 2.19
N GLU A 137 24.82 27.64 1.17
CA GLU A 137 26.19 28.02 0.81
C GLU A 137 26.27 29.48 0.36
N GLN A 138 25.33 29.93 -0.48
CA GLN A 138 25.25 31.33 -0.91
C GLN A 138 25.03 32.27 0.27
N LEU A 139 24.11 31.96 1.18
CA LEU A 139 23.88 32.72 2.41
C LEU A 139 25.13 32.77 3.29
N SER A 140 25.89 31.68 3.38
CA SER A 140 27.17 31.67 4.10
C SER A 140 28.20 32.59 3.47
N ARG A 141 28.34 32.58 2.14
CA ARG A 141 29.23 33.49 1.39
C ARG A 141 28.82 34.95 1.58
N ILE A 142 27.54 35.25 1.41
CA ILE A 142 26.98 36.58 1.65
C ILE A 142 27.27 37.02 3.08
N SER A 143 27.05 36.16 4.07
CA SER A 143 27.32 36.47 5.47
C SER A 143 28.80 36.78 5.75
N LYS A 144 29.73 36.09 5.08
CA LYS A 144 31.17 36.41 5.17
C LYS A 144 31.48 37.77 4.53
N MET A 145 30.98 38.00 3.32
CA MET A 145 31.17 39.26 2.60
C MET A 145 30.61 40.46 3.39
N TYR A 146 29.43 40.32 4.00
CA TYR A 146 28.87 41.35 4.88
C TYR A 146 29.76 41.62 6.10
N ARG A 147 30.33 40.60 6.74
CA ARG A 147 31.27 40.81 7.86
C ARG A 147 32.53 41.52 7.42
N GLU A 148 33.09 41.16 6.27
CA GLU A 148 34.26 41.80 5.69
C GLU A 148 33.98 43.27 5.35
N MET A 149 32.87 43.56 4.66
CA MET A 149 32.45 44.93 4.37
C MET A 149 32.21 45.77 5.63
N THR A 150 31.64 45.18 6.69
CA THR A 150 31.43 45.90 7.95
C THR A 150 32.76 46.23 8.62
N LYS A 151 33.73 45.30 8.64
CA LYS A 151 35.09 45.56 9.14
C LYS A 151 35.80 46.66 8.34
N GLU A 152 35.70 46.60 7.03
CA GLU A 152 36.31 47.60 6.14
C GLU A 152 35.67 48.99 6.36
N LYS A 153 34.37 49.05 6.64
CA LYS A 153 33.70 50.30 7.05
C LYS A 153 34.19 50.81 8.41
N GLU A 154 34.38 49.94 9.40
CA GLU A 154 34.95 50.32 10.70
C GLU A 154 36.37 50.90 10.52
N GLU A 155 37.21 50.27 9.70
CA GLU A 155 38.56 50.77 9.39
C GLU A 155 38.53 52.14 8.70
N ILE A 156 37.63 52.35 7.74
CA ILE A 156 37.45 53.66 7.09
C ILE A 156 36.95 54.72 8.09
N GLU A 157 36.09 54.33 9.04
CA GLU A 157 35.59 55.24 10.08
C GLU A 157 36.70 55.65 11.06
N ASP A 158 37.57 54.72 11.44
CA ASP A 158 38.73 55.01 12.29
C ASP A 158 39.73 55.97 11.61
N VAL A 159 39.97 55.81 10.31
CA VAL A 159 40.80 56.76 9.53
C VAL A 159 40.16 58.15 9.48
N ARG A 160 38.84 58.25 9.32
CA ARG A 160 38.13 59.53 9.38
C ARG A 160 38.21 60.17 10.76
N ARG A 161 38.08 59.39 11.84
CA ARG A 161 38.26 59.90 13.21
C ARG A 161 39.68 60.40 13.44
N LEU A 162 40.69 59.68 12.98
CA LEU A 162 42.10 60.09 13.06
C LEU A 162 42.37 61.38 12.28
N LEU A 163 41.81 61.51 11.07
CA LEU A 163 41.86 62.74 10.27
C LEU A 163 41.17 63.90 10.98
N SER A 164 39.99 63.70 11.55
CA SER A 164 39.30 64.72 12.35
C SER A 164 40.15 65.14 13.55
N ILE A 165 40.77 64.20 14.28
CA ILE A 165 41.70 64.51 15.38
C ILE A 165 42.90 65.34 14.87
N TYR A 166 43.48 64.98 13.73
CA TYR A 166 44.61 65.71 13.15
C TYR A 166 44.23 67.12 12.70
N ILE A 167 43.05 67.30 12.11
CA ILE A 167 42.49 68.60 11.74
C ILE A 167 42.25 69.45 13.00
N THR A 168 41.59 68.90 14.02
CA THR A 168 41.39 69.60 15.31
C THR A 168 42.71 69.96 15.99
N LEU A 169 43.71 69.07 15.97
CA LEU A 169 45.05 69.40 16.48
C LEU A 169 45.69 70.55 15.69
N LEU A 170 45.59 70.54 14.36
CA LEU A 170 46.13 71.62 13.51
C LEU A 170 45.38 72.96 13.69
N GLU A 171 44.06 72.92 13.82
CA GLU A 171 43.21 74.10 13.90
C GLU A 171 43.18 74.70 15.31
N ASP A 172 43.02 73.89 16.36
CA ASP A 172 42.80 74.36 17.73
C ASP A 172 44.07 74.33 18.60
N VAL A 173 44.96 73.34 18.41
CA VAL A 173 46.18 73.20 19.23
C VAL A 173 47.40 73.88 18.58
N PHE A 174 47.55 73.73 17.27
CA PHE A 174 48.58 74.42 16.47
C PHE A 174 48.06 75.71 15.83
N GLY A 175 46.80 76.11 16.08
CA GLY A 175 46.15 77.32 15.54
C GLY A 175 46.88 78.64 15.81
N GLY A 176 47.92 78.64 16.65
CA GLY A 176 48.81 79.78 16.87
C GLY A 176 50.21 79.66 16.25
N GLN A 177 50.58 78.51 15.67
CA GLN A 177 51.88 78.31 15.05
C GLN A 177 51.83 78.77 13.58
N PRO A 178 52.65 79.76 13.19
CA PRO A 178 52.57 80.33 11.85
C PRO A 178 52.85 79.32 10.73
N HIS A 179 53.64 78.27 10.99
CA HIS A 179 53.89 77.18 10.03
C HIS A 179 52.62 76.37 9.70
N ALA A 180 51.79 76.05 10.70
CA ALA A 180 50.56 75.28 10.51
C ALA A 180 49.52 76.07 9.70
N LYS A 181 49.41 77.38 9.96
CA LYS A 181 48.46 78.25 9.25
C LYS A 181 48.85 78.46 7.78
N VAL A 182 50.15 78.58 7.48
CA VAL A 182 50.66 78.66 6.09
C VAL A 182 50.33 77.40 5.31
N LEU A 183 50.55 76.22 5.90
CA LEU A 183 50.20 74.94 5.26
C LEU A 183 48.68 74.81 5.06
N TYR A 184 47.87 75.15 6.06
CA TYR A 184 46.41 75.11 5.94
C TYR A 184 45.87 75.95 4.78
N LEU A 185 46.34 77.19 4.64
CA LEU A 185 45.92 78.09 3.56
C LEU A 185 46.30 77.55 2.17
N LEU A 186 47.49 76.96 2.04
CA LEU A 186 47.98 76.36 0.80
C LEU A 186 47.32 75.00 0.48
N HIS A 187 46.89 74.26 1.50
CA HIS A 187 46.17 72.99 1.35
C HIS A 187 44.68 73.17 1.04
N GLY A 188 44.03 74.20 1.61
CA GLY A 188 42.59 74.43 1.49
C GLY A 188 42.18 75.31 0.30
N ALA A 189 42.83 76.46 0.09
CA ALA A 189 42.33 77.48 -0.82
C ALA A 189 43.00 77.47 -2.21
N LYS A 190 44.35 77.43 -2.27
CA LYS A 190 45.13 77.43 -3.52
C LYS A 190 46.50 76.79 -3.32
N ASN A 191 46.92 75.92 -4.25
CA ASN A 191 48.25 75.25 -4.21
C ASN A 191 49.44 76.24 -4.41
N VAL A 192 49.17 77.45 -4.88
CA VAL A 192 50.13 78.55 -5.06
C VAL A 192 49.49 79.82 -4.54
N MET A 193 50.19 80.56 -3.68
CA MET A 193 49.71 81.83 -3.13
C MET A 193 50.88 82.78 -2.92
N LYS A 194 50.65 84.09 -3.09
CA LYS A 194 51.68 85.10 -2.82
C LYS A 194 51.88 85.28 -1.34
N ARG A 195 53.12 85.55 -0.91
CA ARG A 195 53.48 85.80 0.49
C ARG A 195 52.59 86.85 1.17
N LYS A 196 52.26 87.93 0.46
CA LYS A 196 51.40 89.01 0.98
C LYS A 196 49.99 88.51 1.29
N GLU A 197 49.42 87.73 0.38
CA GLU A 197 48.09 87.12 0.55
C GLU A 197 48.07 86.12 1.71
N ILE A 198 49.14 85.33 1.87
CA ILE A 198 49.30 84.42 3.03
C ILE A 198 49.41 85.22 4.34
N THR A 199 50.11 86.36 4.31
CA THR A 199 50.32 87.20 5.50
C THR A 199 49.01 87.83 5.98
N GLU A 200 48.21 88.35 5.05
CA GLU A 200 46.89 88.91 5.34
C GLU A 200 45.90 87.85 5.82
N ALA A 201 45.90 86.66 5.20
CA ALA A 201 44.99 85.58 5.56
C ALA A 201 45.40 84.82 6.85
N ALA A 202 46.70 84.75 7.16
CA ALA A 202 47.19 84.06 8.34
C ALA A 202 47.18 84.92 9.61
N GLY A 203 47.15 86.26 9.47
CA GLY A 203 47.05 87.19 10.60
C GLY A 203 48.31 87.32 11.47
N PHE A 204 49.46 86.84 10.99
CA PHE A 204 50.75 86.96 11.67
C PHE A 204 51.61 88.07 11.06
N GLN A 205 52.63 88.51 11.79
CA GLN A 205 53.58 89.50 11.28
C GLN A 205 54.32 88.97 10.03
N PRO A 206 54.58 89.83 9.01
CA PRO A 206 55.22 89.43 7.76
C PRO A 206 56.57 88.70 7.94
N ALA A 207 57.37 89.12 8.93
CA ALA A 207 58.66 88.48 9.24
C ALA A 207 58.51 87.05 9.78
N VAL A 208 57.44 86.80 10.55
CA VAL A 208 57.14 85.49 11.12
C VAL A 208 56.63 84.55 10.02
N ILE A 209 55.79 85.04 9.11
CA ILE A 209 55.34 84.29 7.93
C ILE A 209 56.51 83.96 7.01
N LEU A 210 57.40 84.92 6.76
CA LEU A 210 58.60 84.70 5.95
C LEU A 210 59.50 83.62 6.57
N LYS A 211 59.74 83.69 7.89
CA LYS A 211 60.52 82.67 8.60
C LYS A 211 59.85 81.30 8.51
N SER A 212 58.54 81.22 8.74
CA SER A 212 57.81 79.96 8.62
C SER A 212 57.79 79.39 7.22
N ILE A 213 57.70 80.22 6.18
CA ILE A 213 57.83 79.80 4.78
C ILE A 213 59.22 79.22 4.53
N HIS A 214 60.29 79.88 5.02
CA HIS A 214 61.66 79.37 4.89
C HIS A 214 61.87 78.07 5.65
N ASP A 215 61.36 77.94 6.87
CA ASP A 215 61.45 76.72 7.66
C ASP A 215 60.69 75.56 6.98
N LEU A 216 59.50 75.84 6.43
CA LEU A 216 58.72 74.87 5.64
C LEU A 216 59.40 74.51 4.32
N ALA A 217 60.09 75.46 3.69
CA ALA A 217 60.85 75.23 2.47
C ALA A 217 62.09 74.36 2.74
N ASN A 218 62.78 74.61 3.86
CA ASN A 218 63.89 73.78 4.34
C ASN A 218 63.43 72.36 4.67
N ALA A 219 62.22 72.21 5.21
CA ALA A 219 61.56 70.92 5.42
C ALA A 219 61.02 70.27 4.12
N LYS A 220 61.23 70.90 2.95
CA LYS A 220 60.79 70.46 1.61
C LYS A 220 59.27 70.29 1.48
N LEU A 221 58.50 71.07 2.24
CA LEU A 221 57.04 71.06 2.18
C LEU A 221 56.51 72.09 1.18
N VAL A 222 57.20 73.24 1.07
CA VAL A 222 56.85 74.32 0.15
C VAL A 222 58.07 74.80 -0.64
N GLU A 223 57.84 75.40 -1.80
CA GLU A 223 58.83 76.11 -2.60
C GLU A 223 58.55 77.60 -2.46
N TYR A 224 59.59 78.41 -2.26
CA TYR A 224 59.43 79.86 -2.20
C TYR A 224 60.33 80.54 -3.23
N ASN A 225 59.71 81.26 -4.17
CA ASN A 225 60.43 82.05 -5.16
C ASN A 225 60.63 83.48 -4.63
N LEU A 226 61.90 83.87 -4.45
CA LEU A 226 62.29 85.19 -3.93
C LEU A 226 61.95 86.34 -4.88
N GLU A 227 61.87 86.09 -6.19
CA GLU A 227 61.62 87.12 -7.21
C GLU A 227 60.12 87.40 -7.40
N SER A 228 59.29 86.35 -7.39
CA SER A 228 57.84 86.47 -7.57
C SER A 228 57.05 86.56 -6.25
N GLU A 229 57.72 86.37 -5.11
CA GLU A 229 57.12 86.22 -3.77
C GLU A 229 56.05 85.11 -3.68
N GLU A 230 56.07 84.13 -4.59
CA GLU A 230 55.11 83.03 -4.62
C GLU A 230 55.57 81.85 -3.77
N VAL A 231 54.65 81.32 -2.97
CA VAL A 231 54.83 80.10 -2.19
C VAL A 231 54.01 79.01 -2.84
N ARG A 232 54.64 77.91 -3.21
CA ARG A 232 54.00 76.74 -3.85
C ARG A 232 54.12 75.53 -2.95
N LEU A 233 53.03 74.78 -2.81
CA LEU A 233 53.05 73.52 -2.08
C LEU A 233 53.71 72.43 -2.93
N ILE A 234 54.80 71.83 -2.44
CA ILE A 234 55.53 70.75 -3.13
C ILE A 234 55.00 69.39 -2.70
N ARG A 235 54.88 69.18 -1.39
CA ARG A 235 54.47 67.91 -0.82
C ARG A 235 53.18 68.11 -0.04
N ARG A 236 52.12 67.48 -0.53
CA ARG A 236 50.89 67.38 0.25
C ARG A 236 51.11 66.38 1.38
N ILE A 237 50.84 66.81 2.61
CA ILE A 237 50.83 65.95 3.80
C ILE A 237 49.45 65.28 3.84
N TYR A 238 49.33 64.16 3.14
CA TYR A 238 48.29 63.16 3.32
C TYR A 238 48.89 61.77 3.19
#